data_AF-A0A2S5RDC0-F1
#
_entry.id   AF-A0A2S5RDC0-F1
#
_cell.length_a   1.000
_cell.length_b   1.000
_cell.length_c   1.000
_cell.angle_alpha   90.00
_cell.angle_beta   90.00
_cell.angle_gamma   90.00
#
_symmetry.space_group_name_H-M   'P 1'
#
loop_
_entity.id
_entity.type
_entity.pdbx_description
1 polymer ?
#
loop_
_entity_poly.entity_id
_entity_poly.type
_entity_poly.pdbx_seq_one_letter_code
_entity_poly.pdbx_strand_id
1 'polypeptide(L)' 'MGFMMGEKHTTHAIGALIGATIVAMGLLSGSVNANVFICWVEHILLPNLPNKRGSVMHNASFHKG' A
#
# COMPACT_ATOMS: atom_id res chain seq x y z
N MET A 1 -28.40 9.88 -25.97
CA MET A 1 -27.08 10.40 -25.57
C MET A 1 -26.86 10.01 -24.11
N GLY A 2 -26.23 8.86 -23.84
CA GLY A 2 -25.98 8.40 -22.47
C GLY A 2 -24.74 9.11 -21.93
N PHE A 3 -24.87 9.84 -20.83
CA PHE A 3 -23.72 10.42 -20.14
C PHE A 3 -22.90 9.29 -19.51
N MET A 4 -21.72 9.01 -20.05
CA MET A 4 -20.70 8.22 -19.35
C MET A 4 -20.22 9.07 -18.17
N MET A 5 -20.68 8.74 -16.97
CA MET A 5 -20.11 9.29 -15.74
C MET A 5 -18.65 8.83 -15.69
N GLY A 6 -17.73 9.79 -15.81
CA GLY A 6 -16.29 9.52 -15.78
C GLY A 6 -15.92 8.68 -14.56
N GLU A 7 -15.21 7.58 -14.79
CA GLU A 7 -14.75 6.71 -13.73
C GLU A 7 -13.89 7.52 -12.75
N LYS A 8 -14.33 7.60 -11.49
CA LYS A 8 -13.60 8.31 -10.45
C LYS A 8 -12.33 7.50 -10.14
N HIS A 9 -11.25 7.80 -10.86
CA HIS A 9 -9.95 7.17 -10.66
C HIS A 9 -9.40 7.63 -9.30
N THR A 10 -9.64 6.83 -8.26
CA THR A 10 -9.05 7.08 -6.95
C THR A 10 -7.63 6.53 -6.94
N THR A 11 -6.67 7.41 -6.69
CA THR A 11 -5.28 7.03 -6.46
C THR A 11 -5.04 6.98 -4.96
N HIS A 12 -4.58 5.84 -4.49
CA HIS A 12 -4.17 5.63 -3.11
C HIS A 12 -2.65 5.66 -3.05
N ALA A 13 -2.09 6.19 -1.96
CA ALA A 13 -0.67 6.10 -1.68
C ALA A 13 -0.45 5.16 -0.51
N ILE A 14 0.56 4.31 -0.61
CA ILE A 14 1.05 3.47 0.48
C ILE A 14 2.52 3.77 0.70
N GLY A 15 2.97 3.77 1.95
CA GLY A 15 4.37 3.98 2.26
C GLY A 15 4.74 3.46 3.63
N ALA A 16 6.02 3.16 3.79
CA ALA A 16 6.63 2.78 5.05
C ALA A 16 7.76 3.76 5.41
N LEU A 17 7.80 4.10 6.70
CA LEU A 17 8.81 4.96 7.30
C LEU A 17 9.58 4.19 8.37
N ILE A 18 10.89 4.43 8.44
CA ILE A 18 11.73 4.05 9.57
C ILE A 18 12.28 5.35 10.18
N GLY A 19 11.76 5.72 11.35
CA GLY A 19 12.00 7.06 11.91
C GLY A 19 11.41 8.14 10.99
N ALA A 20 12.24 9.08 10.54
CA ALA A 20 11.85 10.13 9.58
C ALA A 20 12.17 9.78 8.11
N THR A 21 12.68 8.57 7.84
CA THR A 21 13.14 8.16 6.50
C THR A 21 12.09 7.30 5.81
N ILE A 22 11.69 7.66 4.60
CA ILE A 22 10.83 6.84 3.74
C ILE A 22 11.67 5.68 3.19
N VAL A 23 11.24 4.44 3.44
CA VAL A 23 11.94 3.23 2.97
C VAL A 23 11.22 2.53 1.82
N ALA A 24 9.91 2.73 1.70
CA ALA A 24 9.12 2.21 0.60
C ALA A 24 7.94 3.15 0.36
N MET A 25 7.58 3.36 -0.91
CA MET A 25 6.39 4.11 -1.30
C MET A 25 5.81 3.51 -2.58
N GLY A 26 4.49 3.52 -2.71
CA GLY A 26 3.78 3.06 -3.89
C GLY A 26 2.52 3.90 -4.14
N LEU A 27 2.24 4.17 -5.40
CA LEU A 27 0.96 4.70 -5.85
C LEU A 27 0.12 3.54 -6.40
N LEU A 28 -1.07 3.38 -5.86
CA LEU A 28 -2.01 2.32 -6.19
C LEU A 28 -3.20 2.97 -6.89
N SER A 29 -3.51 2.51 -8.09
CA SER A 29 -4.71 2.97 -8.81
C SER A 29 -5.84 1.96 -8.60
N GLY A 30 -7.04 2.46 -8.32
CA GLY A 30 -8.22 1.63 -8.09
C GLY A 30 -8.33 1.10 -6.66
N SER A 31 -9.08 0.01 -6.48
CA SER A 31 -9.40 -0.54 -5.16
C SER A 31 -8.19 -1.21 -4.51
N VAL A 32 -7.78 -0.71 -3.34
CA VAL A 32 -6.73 -1.34 -2.52
C VAL A 32 -7.39 -2.45 -1.69
N ASN A 33 -7.08 -3.70 -2.04
CA ASN A 33 -7.51 -4.88 -1.30
C ASN A 33 -6.30 -5.58 -0.64
N ALA A 34 -6.57 -6.63 0.15
CA ALA A 34 -5.54 -7.37 0.85
C ALA A 34 -4.46 -7.94 -0.08
N ASN A 35 -4.83 -8.39 -1.29
CA ASN A 35 -3.86 -8.93 -2.25
C ASN A 35 -2.89 -7.85 -2.75
N VAL A 36 -3.40 -6.67 -3.09
CA VAL A 36 -2.57 -5.52 -3.50
C VAL A 36 -1.61 -5.12 -2.37
N PHE A 37 -2.11 -5.12 -1.14
CA PHE A 37 -1.29 -4.83 0.04
C PHE A 37 -0.19 -5.89 0.26
N ILE A 38 -0.52 -7.18 0.19
CA ILE A 38 0.44 -8.28 0.34
C ILE A 38 1.50 -8.21 -0.75
N CYS A 39 1.13 -8.03 -2.02
CA CYS A 39 2.09 -7.87 -3.10
C CYS A 39 3.03 -6.69 -2.87
N TRP A 40 2.51 -5.55 -2.40
CA TRP A 40 3.36 -4.41 -2.06
C TRP A 40 4.32 -4.73 -0.90
N VAL A 41 3.85 -5.45 0.13
CA VAL A 41 4.71 -5.88 1.24
C VAL A 41 5.84 -6.78 0.74
N GLU A 42 5.53 -7.83 0.00
CA GLU A 42 6.51 -8.84 -0.44
C GLU A 42 7.51 -8.29 -1.45
N HIS A 43 7.05 -7.49 -2.41
CA HIS A 43 7.88 -7.06 -3.53
C HIS A 43 8.50 -5.69 -3.36
N ILE A 44 7.93 -4.82 -2.53
CA ILE A 44 8.42 -3.45 -2.33
C ILE A 44 8.91 -3.25 -0.90
N LEU A 45 8.12 -3.58 0.12
CA LEU A 45 8.53 -3.30 1.49
C LEU A 45 9.70 -4.16 1.95
N LEU A 46 9.54 -5.50 1.92
CA LEU A 46 10.53 -6.44 2.45
C LEU A 46 11.93 -6.28 1.83
N PRO A 47 12.07 -6.10 0.49
CA PRO A 47 13.39 -5.91 -0.12
C PRO A 47 14.07 -4.60 0.28
N ASN A 48 13.30 -3.58 0.66
CA ASN A 48 13.81 -2.28 1.09
C ASN A 48 14.02 -2.19 2.61
N LEU A 49 13.70 -3.25 3.37
CA LEU A 49 13.96 -3.28 4.81
C LEU A 49 15.42 -3.62 5.11
N PRO A 50 16.07 -2.91 6.05
CA PRO A 50 17.38 -3.31 6.54
C PRO A 50 17.29 -4.68 7.24
N ASN A 51 18.24 -5.58 6.93
CA ASN A 51 18.33 -6.88 7.57
C ASN A 51 18.28 -6.72 9.11
N LYS A 52 17.35 -7.44 9.76
CA LYS A 52 17.09 -7.50 11.22
C LYS A 52 16.21 -6.42 11.85
N ARG A 53 15.30 -5.76 11.12
CA ARG A 53 14.29 -4.87 11.74
C ARG A 53 12.91 -5.54 11.77
N GLY A 54 12.33 -5.65 12.95
CA GLY A 54 10.91 -6.01 13.09
C GLY A 54 10.03 -4.88 12.56
N SER A 55 9.05 -5.19 11.73
CA SER A 55 8.08 -4.23 11.21
C SER A 55 6.88 -4.13 12.14
N VAL A 56 6.56 -2.92 12.63
CA VAL A 56 5.27 -2.64 13.28
C VAL A 56 4.37 -1.98 12.23
N MET A 57 3.35 -2.69 11.74
CA MET A 57 2.33 -2.14 10.86
C MET A 57 1.10 -1.74 11.69
N HIS A 58 0.65 -0.48 11.55
CA HIS A 58 -0.62 -0.05 12.12
C HIS A 58 -1.75 -0.82 11.44
N ASN A 59 -2.43 -1.66 12.23
CA ASN A 59 -3.59 -2.44 11.81
C ASN A 59 -4.71 -1.51 11.29
N ALA A 60 -4.75 -1.27 9.98
CA ALA A 60 -5.98 -0.87 9.30
C ALA A 60 -6.85 -2.13 9.14
N SER A 61 -8.17 -1.98 9.26
CA SER A 61 -9.17 -3.04 9.44
C SER A 61 -9.28 -4.14 8.34
N PHE A 62 -8.32 -4.23 7.42
CA PHE A 62 -8.31 -5.13 6.26
C PHE A 62 -7.81 -6.57 6.55
N HIS A 63 -7.55 -6.93 7.82
CA HIS A 63 -7.01 -8.26 8.20
C HIS A 63 -8.01 -9.16 8.95
N LYS A 64 -9.27 -8.75 9.13
CA LYS A 64 -10.29 -9.63 9.71
C LYS A 64 -11.08 -10.32 8.60
N GLY A 65 -10.74 -11.58 8.35
CA GLY A 65 -11.73 -12.55 7.90
C GLY A 65 -12.73 -12.84 9.02
#